data_AF-A0A7G2CRV2-F1
#
_entry.id   AF-A0A7G2CRV2-F1
#
_cell.length_a   1.000
_cell.length_b   1.000
_cell.length_c   1.000
_cell.angle_alpha   90.00
_cell.angle_beta   90.00
_cell.angle_gamma   90.00
#
_symmetry.space_group_name_H-M   'P 1'
#
loop_
_entity.id
_entity.type
_entity.pdbx_description
1 polymer ?
#
loop_
_entity_poly.entity_id
_entity_poly.type
_entity_poly.pdbx_seq_one_letter_code
_entity_poly.pdbx_strand_id
1 'polypeptide(L)'
;MNAVNNVNRKVKKTLKVAPKTEDDDYTARKKSFKALADSLKDYKSAMEKAKKSIKGVMDALTHVRKAFDQITTNPELSDHSSDLVLSFSTTLDRLKADIYDNFEKTMDTQVIAPMNDIKNMESECTKAEHERTKYRKEFDLYRDLVKKKEAEYLKKNKELSVSKSYSGDVTKMNDNQKLFEEADQKYIEAHGSFLSHGAFFTSQSIESFMRCWRDLMSSFTSEFSGLASATGGSATVDDYE
;
A
#
# COMPACT_ATOMS: atom_id res chain seq x y z
N MET A 1 -43.18 -31.98 -42.27
CA MET A 1 -42.99 -31.64 -40.84
C MET A 1 -41.63 -30.98 -40.67
N ASN A 2 -41.62 -29.87 -39.92
CA ASN A 2 -40.55 -28.88 -39.80
C ASN A 2 -39.25 -29.39 -39.16
N ALA A 3 -38.12 -28.82 -39.60
CA ALA A 3 -37.15 -28.20 -38.69
C ALA A 3 -36.18 -27.30 -39.48
N VAL A 4 -36.46 -26.00 -39.41
CA VAL A 4 -35.54 -24.88 -39.63
C VAL A 4 -34.45 -24.91 -38.55
N ASN A 5 -33.20 -24.60 -38.90
CA ASN A 5 -32.22 -23.81 -38.11
C ASN A 5 -30.83 -23.90 -38.79
N ASN A 6 -30.50 -23.02 -39.73
CA ASN A 6 -29.95 -21.68 -39.50
C ASN A 6 -28.63 -21.66 -38.70
N VAL A 7 -27.56 -22.22 -39.28
CA VAL A 7 -26.17 -21.92 -38.84
C VAL A 7 -25.69 -20.71 -39.62
N ASN A 8 -26.10 -19.54 -39.11
CA ASN A 8 -25.65 -18.24 -39.58
C ASN A 8 -24.17 -18.10 -39.21
N ARG A 9 -23.27 -18.30 -40.18
CA ARG A 9 -21.82 -18.02 -40.09
C ARG A 9 -21.64 -16.57 -39.64
N LYS A 10 -21.35 -16.35 -38.35
CA LYS A 10 -20.83 -15.08 -37.83
C LYS A 10 -19.42 -14.87 -38.41
N VAL A 11 -19.35 -14.34 -39.62
CA VAL A 11 -18.15 -13.66 -40.11
C VAL A 11 -18.00 -12.40 -39.25
N LYS A 12 -17.24 -12.50 -38.15
CA LYS A 12 -16.69 -11.32 -37.47
C LYS A 12 -15.74 -10.66 -38.45
N LYS A 13 -16.28 -9.76 -39.26
CA LYS A 13 -15.50 -8.86 -40.10
C LYS A 13 -14.74 -7.96 -39.13
N THR A 14 -13.48 -8.29 -38.87
CA THR A 14 -12.55 -7.44 -38.13
C THR A 14 -12.50 -6.12 -38.89
N LEU A 15 -13.28 -5.14 -38.45
CA LEU A 15 -13.14 -3.77 -38.89
C LEU A 15 -11.68 -3.41 -38.60
N LYS A 16 -10.94 -2.98 -39.62
CA LYS A 16 -9.63 -2.35 -39.42
C LYS A 16 -9.88 -1.10 -38.59
N VAL A 17 -9.81 -1.26 -37.27
CA VAL A 17 -9.89 -0.18 -36.30
C VAL A 17 -8.73 0.76 -36.64
N ALA A 18 -8.98 2.07 -36.66
CA ALA A 18 -7.89 3.04 -36.74
C ALA A 18 -6.86 2.74 -35.62
N PRO A 19 -5.56 3.04 -35.81
CA PRO A 19 -4.59 2.85 -34.73
C PRO A 19 -5.13 3.50 -33.46
N LYS A 20 -5.19 2.74 -32.36
CA LYS A 20 -5.45 3.32 -31.05
C LYS A 20 -4.46 4.46 -30.85
N THR A 21 -4.89 5.54 -30.22
CA THR A 21 -3.96 6.56 -29.75
C THR A 21 -2.91 5.87 -28.88
N GLU A 22 -1.69 5.72 -29.40
CA GLU A 22 -0.53 5.23 -28.66
C GLU A 22 -0.11 6.34 -27.70
N ASP A 23 0.09 5.94 -26.46
CA ASP A 23 0.24 6.83 -25.32
C ASP A 23 1.21 6.14 -24.36
N ASP A 24 2.47 6.19 -24.77
CA ASP A 24 3.58 5.54 -24.07
C ASP A 24 3.80 6.20 -22.71
N ASP A 25 3.58 7.51 -22.62
CA ASP A 25 3.64 8.27 -21.37
C ASP A 25 2.59 7.79 -20.36
N TYR A 26 1.33 7.59 -20.79
CA TYR A 26 0.32 6.97 -19.93
C TYR A 26 0.70 5.55 -19.52
N THR A 27 1.22 4.74 -20.45
CA THR A 27 1.59 3.36 -20.17
C THR A 27 2.71 3.28 -19.13
N ALA A 28 3.72 4.14 -19.26
CA ALA A 28 4.80 4.30 -18.31
C ALA A 28 4.29 4.79 -16.94
N ARG A 29 3.46 5.84 -16.91
CA ARG A 29 2.83 6.37 -15.68
C ARG A 29 2.01 5.31 -14.96
N LYS A 30 1.13 4.62 -15.68
CA LYS A 30 0.30 3.56 -15.12
C LYS A 30 1.13 2.43 -14.51
N LYS A 31 2.21 2.02 -15.17
CA LYS A 31 3.12 1.00 -14.65
C LYS A 31 3.81 1.49 -13.37
N SER A 32 4.30 2.72 -13.37
CA SER A 32 4.96 3.36 -12.21
C SER A 32 4.00 3.47 -11.01
N PHE A 33 2.81 4.03 -11.24
CA PHE A 33 1.73 4.13 -10.26
C PHE A 33 1.42 2.79 -9.60
N LYS A 34 1.15 1.76 -10.42
CA LYS A 34 0.82 0.43 -9.91
C LYS A 34 1.95 -0.17 -9.09
N ALA A 35 3.19 -0.07 -9.57
CA ALA A 35 4.34 -0.60 -8.85
C ALA A 35 4.52 0.05 -7.47
N LEU A 36 4.34 1.37 -7.37
CA LEU A 36 4.42 2.08 -6.10
C LEU A 36 3.24 1.72 -5.17
N ALA A 37 2.01 1.70 -5.68
CA ALA A 37 0.83 1.32 -4.90
C ALA A 37 0.95 -0.10 -4.29
N ASP A 38 1.39 -1.07 -5.10
CA ASP A 38 1.63 -2.44 -4.64
C ASP A 38 2.73 -2.47 -3.56
N SER A 39 3.84 -1.73 -3.76
CA SER A 39 4.94 -1.65 -2.80
C SER A 39 4.52 -1.02 -1.46
N LEU A 40 3.66 0.00 -1.47
CA LEU A 40 3.15 0.66 -0.26
C LEU A 40 2.25 -0.27 0.56
N LYS A 41 1.46 -1.12 -0.11
CA LYS A 41 0.65 -2.15 0.56
C LYS A 41 1.53 -3.18 1.25
N ASP A 42 2.60 -3.63 0.58
CA ASP A 42 3.56 -4.56 1.14
C ASP A 42 4.31 -3.96 2.32
N TYR A 43 4.71 -2.68 2.23
CA TYR A 43 5.32 -1.93 3.32
C TYR A 43 4.43 -1.93 4.57
N LYS A 44 3.16 -1.51 4.44
CA LYS A 44 2.24 -1.46 5.59
C LYS A 44 2.07 -2.83 6.24
N SER A 45 1.90 -3.87 5.43
CA SER A 45 1.82 -5.27 5.90
C SER A 45 3.07 -5.70 6.66
N ALA A 46 4.27 -5.35 6.16
CA ALA A 46 5.53 -5.67 6.80
C ALA A 46 5.70 -4.94 8.14
N MET A 47 5.37 -3.64 8.21
CA MET A 47 5.47 -2.86 9.45
C MET A 47 4.52 -3.37 10.55
N GLU A 48 3.29 -3.72 10.19
CA GLU A 48 2.33 -4.33 11.14
C GLU A 48 2.81 -5.69 11.66
N LYS A 49 3.44 -6.50 10.79
CA LYS A 49 4.05 -7.77 11.19
C LYS A 49 5.22 -7.54 12.15
N ALA A 50 6.10 -6.58 11.86
CA ALA A 50 7.22 -6.24 12.75
C ALA A 50 6.72 -5.82 14.14
N LYS A 51 5.71 -4.94 14.19
CA LYS A 51 5.04 -4.52 15.44
C LYS A 51 4.49 -5.72 16.22
N LYS A 52 3.76 -6.61 15.54
CA LYS A 52 3.19 -7.82 16.14
C LYS A 52 4.26 -8.79 16.65
N SER A 53 5.40 -8.90 15.97
CA SER A 53 6.50 -9.76 16.41
C SER A 53 7.08 -9.31 17.75
N ILE A 54 7.26 -8.00 17.96
CA ILE A 54 7.74 -7.48 19.26
C ILE A 54 6.73 -7.75 20.37
N LYS A 55 5.43 -7.59 20.10
CA LYS A 55 4.39 -8.02 21.04
C LYS A 55 4.53 -9.49 21.42
N GLY A 56 4.77 -10.36 20.43
CA GLY A 56 5.02 -11.79 20.67
C GLY A 56 6.23 -12.05 21.57
N VAL A 57 7.31 -11.25 21.45
CA VAL A 57 8.47 -11.32 22.36
C VAL A 57 8.06 -10.94 23.78
N MET A 58 7.30 -9.86 23.97
CA MET A 58 6.81 -9.43 25.29
C MET A 58 5.90 -10.47 25.95
N ASP A 59 5.01 -11.09 25.16
CA ASP A 59 4.12 -12.16 25.63
C ASP A 59 4.95 -13.40 26.06
N ALA A 60 5.97 -13.77 25.28
CA ALA A 60 6.87 -14.87 25.62
C ALA A 60 7.65 -14.61 26.92
N LEU A 61 8.21 -13.41 27.10
CA LEU A 61 8.88 -13.03 28.33
C LEU A 61 7.94 -13.05 29.55
N THR A 62 6.68 -12.65 29.34
CA THR A 62 5.65 -12.76 30.39
C THR A 62 5.38 -14.22 30.78
N HIS A 63 5.42 -15.17 29.84
CA HIS A 63 5.32 -16.60 30.16
C HIS A 63 6.55 -17.11 30.91
N VAL A 64 7.75 -16.66 30.55
CA VAL A 64 8.99 -16.99 31.29
C VAL A 64 8.89 -16.54 32.74
N ARG A 65 8.42 -15.31 32.98
CA ARG A 65 8.17 -14.79 34.34
C ARG A 65 7.25 -15.70 35.14
N LYS A 66 6.11 -16.10 34.56
CA LYS A 66 5.16 -17.00 35.24
C LYS A 66 5.78 -18.34 35.60
N ALA A 67 6.60 -18.91 34.72
CA ALA A 67 7.30 -20.17 35.01
C ALA A 67 8.30 -20.00 36.16
N PHE A 68 9.03 -18.89 36.19
CA PHE A 68 9.92 -18.55 37.30
C PHE A 68 9.18 -18.33 38.61
N ASP A 69 8.07 -17.57 38.60
CA ASP A 69 7.21 -17.37 39.77
C ASP A 69 6.70 -18.70 40.33
N GLN A 70 6.34 -19.66 39.46
CA GLN A 70 5.91 -21.00 39.88
C GLN A 70 7.03 -21.79 40.56
N ILE A 71 8.25 -21.73 40.02
CA ILE A 71 9.40 -22.42 40.60
C ILE A 71 9.66 -21.88 42.01
N THR A 72 9.70 -20.56 42.19
CA THR A 72 10.01 -19.92 43.49
C THR A 72 8.92 -20.06 44.55
N THR A 73 7.74 -20.62 44.22
CA THR A 73 6.75 -21.02 45.23
C THR A 73 7.17 -22.24 46.06
N ASN A 74 8.19 -22.99 45.62
CA ASN A 74 8.71 -24.12 46.40
C ASN A 74 9.47 -23.60 47.63
N PRO A 75 9.02 -23.93 48.87
CA PRO A 75 9.66 -23.47 50.10
C PRO A 75 11.08 -24.03 50.31
N GLU A 76 11.50 -25.04 49.53
CA GLU A 76 12.86 -25.60 49.56
C GLU A 76 13.86 -24.78 48.73
N LEU A 77 13.42 -23.82 47.91
CA LEU A 77 14.30 -22.96 47.13
C LEU A 77 14.68 -21.70 47.91
N SER A 78 15.92 -21.25 47.73
CA SER A 78 16.51 -20.14 48.49
C SER A 78 15.87 -18.78 48.17
N ASP A 79 15.89 -17.88 49.17
CA ASP A 79 15.45 -16.47 49.04
C ASP A 79 16.11 -15.74 47.85
N HIS A 80 17.37 -16.10 47.54
CA HIS A 80 18.08 -15.55 46.39
C HIS A 80 17.36 -15.80 45.06
N SER A 81 16.76 -16.98 44.87
CA SER A 81 16.01 -17.28 43.64
C SER A 81 14.79 -16.37 43.51
N SER A 82 14.10 -16.10 44.63
CA SER A 82 12.97 -15.17 44.67
C SER A 82 13.37 -13.74 44.32
N ASP A 83 14.53 -13.27 44.79
CA ASP A 83 15.07 -11.94 44.47
C ASP A 83 15.42 -11.79 42.98
N LEU A 84 15.98 -12.83 42.36
CA LEU A 84 16.27 -12.86 40.92
C LEU A 84 14.98 -12.76 40.10
N VAL A 85 13.94 -13.50 40.49
CA VAL A 85 12.64 -13.48 39.80
C VAL A 85 11.92 -12.14 39.98
N LEU A 86 12.02 -11.52 41.15
CA LEU A 86 11.50 -10.18 41.41
C LEU A 86 12.21 -9.12 40.56
N SER A 87 13.53 -9.21 40.44
CA SER A 87 14.34 -8.32 39.61
C SER A 87 13.97 -8.46 38.13
N PHE A 88 13.86 -9.69 37.61
CA PHE A 88 13.39 -9.95 36.25
C PHE A 88 11.98 -9.42 36.01
N SER A 89 11.06 -9.65 36.96
CA SER A 89 9.68 -9.13 36.90
C SER A 89 9.64 -7.61 36.79
N THR A 90 10.43 -6.92 37.60
CA THR A 90 10.54 -5.45 37.58
C THR A 90 11.06 -4.94 36.24
N THR A 91 12.08 -5.60 35.68
CA THR A 91 12.61 -5.29 34.34
C THR A 91 11.54 -5.48 33.26
N LEU A 92 10.75 -6.56 33.31
CA LEU A 92 9.67 -6.78 32.35
C LEU A 92 8.56 -5.73 32.45
N ASP A 93 8.21 -5.30 33.67
CA ASP A 93 7.19 -4.27 33.87
C ASP A 93 7.65 -2.93 33.26
N ARG A 94 8.93 -2.56 33.40
CA ARG A 94 9.54 -1.39 32.73
C ARG A 94 9.58 -1.53 31.21
N LEU A 95 10.04 -2.68 30.72
CA LEU A 95 10.05 -2.99 29.28
C LEU A 95 8.66 -2.84 28.66
N LYS A 96 7.62 -3.24 29.40
CA LYS A 96 6.24 -3.11 28.94
C LYS A 96 5.75 -1.66 28.98
N ALA A 97 5.81 -1.02 30.15
CA ALA A 97 5.18 0.28 30.39
C ALA A 97 5.87 1.44 29.65
N ASP A 98 7.20 1.44 29.57
CA ASP A 98 7.96 2.60 29.08
C ASP A 98 8.51 2.38 27.67
N ILE A 99 8.92 1.14 27.36
CA ILE A 99 9.68 0.84 26.14
C ILE A 99 8.73 0.32 25.04
N TYR A 100 7.95 -0.71 25.33
CA TYR A 100 7.04 -1.33 24.36
C TYR A 100 5.87 -0.40 24.00
N ASP A 101 5.23 0.25 24.97
CA ASP A 101 4.12 1.18 24.70
C ASP A 101 4.59 2.36 23.83
N ASN A 102 5.79 2.89 24.08
CA ASN A 102 6.36 3.96 23.26
C ASN A 102 6.73 3.48 21.85
N PHE A 103 7.25 2.25 21.72
CA PHE A 103 7.49 1.60 20.43
C PHE A 103 6.18 1.44 19.64
N GLU A 104 5.13 0.88 20.25
CA GLU A 104 3.83 0.66 19.60
C GLU A 104 3.22 2.00 19.14
N LYS A 105 3.23 3.01 20.00
CA LYS A 105 2.77 4.36 19.67
C LYS A 105 3.56 4.97 18.51
N THR A 106 4.89 4.83 18.49
CA THR A 106 5.74 5.37 17.42
C THR A 106 5.49 4.66 16.10
N MET A 107 5.37 3.33 16.13
CA MET A 107 5.02 2.52 14.96
C MET A 107 3.68 2.96 14.37
N ASP A 108 2.65 3.15 15.21
CA ASP A 108 1.33 3.55 14.73
C ASP A 108 1.32 4.97 14.17
N THR A 109 1.93 5.93 14.88
CA THR A 109 1.79 7.36 14.55
C THR A 109 2.79 7.88 13.52
N GLN A 110 4.02 7.34 13.48
CA GLN A 110 5.11 7.88 12.66
C GLN A 110 5.56 6.94 11.55
N VAL A 111 5.33 5.64 11.69
CA VAL A 111 5.76 4.63 10.71
C VAL A 111 4.58 4.21 9.82
N ILE A 112 3.43 3.89 10.42
CA ILE A 112 2.29 3.31 9.71
C ILE A 112 1.28 4.38 9.28
N ALA A 113 0.92 5.34 10.14
CA ALA A 113 -0.11 6.33 9.84
C ALA A 113 0.17 7.20 8.59
N PRO A 114 1.41 7.66 8.30
CA PRO A 114 1.67 8.44 7.09
C PRO A 114 1.29 7.73 5.79
N MET A 115 1.25 6.39 5.80
CA MET A 115 0.82 5.60 4.64
C MET A 115 -0.68 5.68 4.38
N ASN A 116 -1.49 6.11 5.35
CA ASN A 116 -2.93 6.30 5.14
C ASN A 116 -3.22 7.52 4.25
N ASP A 117 -2.38 8.57 4.31
CA ASP A 117 -2.54 9.76 3.48
C ASP A 117 -2.24 9.44 2.00
N ILE A 118 -1.23 8.61 1.76
CA ILE A 118 -0.89 8.14 0.40
C ILE A 118 -2.03 7.31 -0.20
N LYS A 119 -2.77 6.55 0.62
CA LYS A 119 -3.92 5.77 0.15
C LYS A 119 -5.06 6.65 -0.39
N ASN A 120 -5.26 7.83 0.17
CA ASN A 120 -6.24 8.78 -0.36
C ASN A 120 -5.81 9.28 -1.74
N MET A 121 -4.53 9.62 -1.89
CA MET A 121 -3.96 10.03 -3.19
C MET A 121 -3.99 8.89 -4.23
N GLU A 122 -3.76 7.65 -3.81
CA GLU A 122 -3.92 6.45 -4.66
C GLU A 122 -5.35 6.36 -5.23
N SER A 123 -6.34 6.57 -4.37
CA SER A 123 -7.76 6.55 -4.73
C SER A 123 -8.11 7.68 -5.71
N GLU A 124 -7.60 8.89 -5.49
CA GLU A 124 -7.78 10.03 -6.39
C GLU A 124 -7.15 9.78 -7.76
N CYS A 125 -5.91 9.27 -7.79
CA CYS A 125 -5.22 8.92 -9.04
C CYS A 125 -5.99 7.82 -9.81
N THR A 126 -6.51 6.81 -9.11
CA THR A 126 -7.33 5.74 -9.70
C THR A 126 -8.63 6.28 -10.31
N LYS A 127 -9.31 7.21 -9.61
CA LYS A 127 -10.53 7.85 -10.13
C LYS A 127 -10.23 8.68 -11.38
N ALA A 128 -9.16 9.48 -11.35
CA ALA A 128 -8.73 10.26 -12.50
C ALA A 128 -8.37 9.37 -13.70
N GLU A 129 -7.69 8.23 -13.48
CA GLU A 129 -7.39 7.25 -14.53
C GLU A 129 -8.67 6.67 -15.15
N HIS A 130 -9.69 6.39 -14.33
CA HIS A 130 -10.96 5.86 -14.79
C HIS A 130 -11.72 6.86 -15.66
N GLU A 131 -11.81 8.12 -15.23
CA GLU A 131 -12.44 9.21 -15.99
C GLU A 131 -11.73 9.45 -17.32
N ARG A 132 -10.39 9.55 -17.30
CA ARG A 132 -9.56 9.65 -18.50
C ARG A 132 -9.85 8.51 -19.48
N THR A 133 -9.86 7.27 -18.98
CA THR A 133 -10.09 6.08 -19.80
C THR A 133 -11.49 6.07 -20.42
N LYS A 134 -12.50 6.57 -19.68
CA LYS A 134 -13.88 6.72 -20.17
C LYS A 134 -13.93 7.69 -21.35
N TYR A 135 -13.46 8.92 -21.17
CA TYR A 135 -13.55 9.94 -22.21
C TYR A 135 -12.71 9.62 -23.44
N ARG A 136 -11.54 8.98 -23.27
CA ARG A 136 -10.76 8.46 -24.41
C ARG A 136 -11.57 7.48 -25.26
N LYS A 137 -12.27 6.53 -24.63
CA LYS A 137 -13.09 5.53 -25.34
C LYS A 137 -14.27 6.18 -26.06
N GLU A 138 -14.92 7.17 -25.44
CA GLU A 138 -16.04 7.90 -26.04
C GLU A 138 -15.57 8.76 -27.22
N PHE A 139 -14.43 9.45 -27.08
CA PHE A 139 -13.79 10.19 -28.16
C PHE A 139 -13.43 9.28 -29.35
N ASP A 140 -12.74 8.16 -29.11
CA ASP A 140 -12.36 7.19 -30.14
C ASP A 140 -13.60 6.64 -30.88
N LEU A 141 -14.68 6.37 -30.15
CA LEU A 141 -15.96 5.91 -30.72
C LEU A 141 -16.53 6.94 -31.70
N TYR A 142 -16.68 8.19 -31.29
CA TYR A 142 -17.26 9.22 -32.16
C TYR A 142 -16.32 9.58 -33.32
N ARG A 143 -15.01 9.57 -33.10
CA ARG A 143 -14.01 9.75 -34.17
C ARG A 143 -14.15 8.67 -35.25
N ASP A 144 -14.33 7.42 -34.85
CA ASP A 144 -14.52 6.32 -35.80
C ASP A 144 -15.87 6.41 -36.54
N LEU A 145 -16.94 6.84 -35.86
CA LEU A 145 -18.25 7.09 -36.48
C LEU A 145 -18.20 8.21 -37.51
N VAL A 146 -17.55 9.33 -37.19
CA VAL A 146 -17.33 10.48 -38.08
C VAL A 146 -16.53 10.04 -39.30
N LYS A 147 -15.34 9.44 -39.11
CA LYS A 147 -14.48 8.97 -40.21
C LYS A 147 -15.19 7.98 -41.14
N LYS A 148 -15.94 7.02 -40.57
CA LYS A 148 -16.70 6.06 -41.37
C LYS A 148 -17.76 6.76 -42.21
N LYS A 149 -18.47 7.72 -41.65
CA LYS A 149 -19.53 8.45 -42.34
C LYS A 149 -18.98 9.37 -43.43
N GLU A 150 -17.86 10.05 -43.18
CA GLU A 150 -17.10 10.82 -44.18
C GLU A 150 -16.72 9.94 -45.38
N ALA A 151 -16.12 8.77 -45.12
CA ALA A 151 -15.74 7.83 -46.17
C ALA A 151 -16.94 7.28 -46.96
N GLU A 152 -18.06 6.96 -46.28
CA GLU A 152 -19.28 6.46 -46.92
C GLU A 152 -19.95 7.52 -47.82
N TYR A 153 -19.96 8.77 -47.39
CA TYR A 153 -20.56 9.87 -48.14
C TYR A 153 -19.71 10.28 -49.33
N LEU A 154 -18.39 10.36 -49.15
CA LEU A 154 -17.43 10.58 -50.23
C LEU A 154 -17.59 9.51 -51.32
N LYS A 155 -17.68 8.23 -50.95
CA LYS A 155 -17.88 7.12 -51.90
C LYS A 155 -19.20 7.21 -52.68
N LYS A 156 -20.23 7.81 -52.09
CA LYS A 156 -21.56 7.98 -52.70
C LYS A 156 -21.71 9.32 -53.43
N ASN A 157 -20.67 10.15 -53.45
CA ASN A 157 -20.71 11.53 -53.93
C ASN A 157 -21.88 12.33 -53.33
N LYS A 158 -22.09 12.18 -52.01
CA LYS A 158 -23.14 12.87 -51.26
C LYS A 158 -22.53 13.90 -50.31
N GLU A 159 -23.21 15.03 -50.14
CA GLU A 159 -22.84 16.03 -49.14
C GLU A 159 -23.15 15.54 -47.72
N LEU A 160 -22.24 15.80 -46.78
CA LEU A 160 -22.39 15.44 -45.37
C LEU A 160 -23.54 16.18 -44.67
N SER A 161 -23.90 17.37 -45.18
CA SER A 161 -25.06 18.18 -44.76
C SER A 161 -26.39 17.41 -44.82
N VAL A 162 -26.50 16.43 -45.72
CA VAL A 162 -27.70 15.59 -45.90
C VAL A 162 -27.83 14.54 -44.78
N SER A 163 -26.78 14.30 -44.01
CA SER A 163 -26.80 13.34 -42.91
C SER A 163 -27.48 13.90 -41.67
N LYS A 164 -28.58 13.26 -41.25
CA LYS A 164 -29.34 13.64 -40.04
C LYS A 164 -28.54 13.53 -38.73
N SER A 165 -27.45 12.77 -38.70
CA SER A 165 -26.66 12.53 -37.48
C SER A 165 -25.21 12.97 -37.57
N TYR A 166 -24.71 13.42 -38.73
CA TYR A 166 -23.29 13.81 -38.87
C TYR A 166 -22.89 14.94 -37.91
N SER A 167 -23.63 16.05 -37.93
CA SER A 167 -23.34 17.20 -37.06
C SER A 167 -23.37 16.81 -35.57
N GLY A 168 -24.35 16.00 -35.16
CA GLY A 168 -24.43 15.51 -33.78
C GLY A 168 -23.25 14.60 -33.39
N ASP A 169 -22.78 13.73 -34.29
CA ASP A 169 -21.62 12.88 -34.04
C ASP A 169 -20.33 13.73 -33.93
N VAL A 170 -20.19 14.78 -34.76
CA VAL A 170 -19.06 15.73 -34.69
C VAL A 170 -19.07 16.52 -33.39
N THR A 171 -20.23 17.04 -32.96
CA THR A 171 -20.35 17.73 -31.67
C THR A 171 -19.92 16.82 -30.52
N LYS A 172 -20.43 15.59 -30.48
CA LYS A 172 -20.06 14.63 -29.43
C LYS A 172 -18.59 14.22 -29.47
N MET A 173 -18.00 14.14 -30.66
CA MET A 173 -16.55 13.91 -30.81
C MET A 173 -15.76 15.04 -30.15
N ASN A 174 -16.08 16.30 -30.50
CA ASN A 174 -15.37 17.47 -29.98
C ASN A 174 -15.57 17.64 -28.46
N ASP A 175 -16.78 17.43 -27.97
CA ASP A 175 -17.08 17.49 -26.52
C ASP A 175 -16.28 16.44 -25.75
N ASN A 176 -16.22 15.20 -26.25
CA ASN A 176 -15.44 14.13 -25.61
C ASN A 176 -13.93 14.33 -25.74
N GLN A 177 -13.46 14.97 -26.81
CA GLN A 177 -12.06 15.35 -26.93
C GLN A 177 -11.66 16.31 -25.79
N LYS A 178 -12.46 17.36 -25.58
CA LYS A 178 -12.22 18.34 -24.52
C LYS A 178 -12.26 17.68 -23.13
N LEU A 179 -13.26 16.84 -22.87
CA LEU A 179 -13.39 16.11 -21.61
C LEU A 179 -12.22 15.13 -21.39
N PHE A 180 -11.71 14.51 -22.45
CA PHE A 180 -10.53 13.66 -22.39
C PHE A 180 -9.28 14.47 -22.03
N GLU A 181 -9.04 15.61 -22.69
CA GLU A 181 -7.90 16.49 -22.42
C GLU A 181 -7.92 17.00 -20.96
N GLU A 182 -9.09 17.41 -20.46
CA GLU A 182 -9.26 17.83 -19.06
C GLU A 182 -9.00 16.67 -18.08
N ALA A 183 -9.52 15.47 -18.36
CA ALA A 183 -9.32 14.30 -17.51
C ALA A 183 -7.87 13.77 -17.56
N ASP A 184 -7.20 13.90 -18.69
CA ASP A 184 -5.78 13.55 -18.87
C ASP A 184 -4.89 14.45 -18.00
N GLN A 185 -5.13 15.77 -18.04
CA GLN A 185 -4.40 16.72 -17.22
C GLN A 185 -4.60 16.44 -15.72
N LYS A 186 -5.85 16.18 -15.29
CA LYS A 186 -6.14 15.77 -13.90
C LYS A 186 -5.40 14.50 -13.50
N TYR A 187 -5.34 13.51 -14.39
CA TYR A 187 -4.59 12.27 -14.13
C TYR A 187 -3.09 12.52 -13.99
N ILE A 188 -2.51 13.35 -14.86
CA ILE A 188 -1.10 13.73 -14.81
C ILE A 188 -0.77 14.43 -13.47
N GLU A 189 -1.61 15.36 -13.04
CA GLU A 189 -1.46 16.08 -11.77
C GLU A 189 -1.60 15.15 -10.57
N ALA A 190 -2.65 14.32 -10.53
CA ALA A 190 -2.88 13.36 -9.46
C ALA A 190 -1.73 12.35 -9.35
N HIS A 191 -1.23 11.85 -10.49
CA HIS A 191 -0.07 10.96 -10.54
C HIS A 191 1.21 11.65 -10.05
N GLY A 192 1.46 12.90 -10.47
CA GLY A 192 2.60 13.68 -10.01
C GLY A 192 2.58 13.91 -8.50
N SER A 193 1.40 14.26 -7.96
CA SER A 193 1.19 14.41 -6.52
C SER A 193 1.44 13.09 -5.77
N PHE A 194 0.88 11.98 -6.26
CA PHE A 194 1.07 10.65 -5.67
C PHE A 194 2.55 10.24 -5.61
N LEU A 195 3.32 10.45 -6.68
CA LEU A 195 4.75 10.12 -6.68
C LEU A 195 5.56 11.00 -5.74
N SER A 196 5.34 12.32 -5.77
CA SER A 196 6.08 13.28 -4.94
C SER A 196 5.85 13.02 -3.45
N HIS A 197 4.59 12.89 -3.04
CA HIS A 197 4.24 12.59 -1.66
C HIS A 197 4.64 11.18 -1.26
N GLY A 198 4.48 10.21 -2.18
CA GLY A 198 4.93 8.84 -1.98
C GLY A 198 6.42 8.77 -1.62
N ALA A 199 7.28 9.48 -2.35
CA ALA A 199 8.71 9.54 -2.07
C ALA A 199 9.02 10.19 -0.70
N PHE A 200 8.35 11.31 -0.41
CA PHE A 200 8.55 12.05 0.84
C PHE A 200 8.16 11.22 2.08
N PHE A 201 6.93 10.69 2.10
CA PHE A 201 6.44 9.90 3.22
C PHE A 201 7.17 8.58 3.37
N THR A 202 7.53 7.91 2.27
CA THR A 202 8.33 6.68 2.35
C THR A 202 9.68 6.94 3.03
N SER A 203 10.35 8.03 2.69
CA SER A 203 11.63 8.39 3.32
C SER A 203 11.46 8.63 4.82
N GLN A 204 10.46 9.44 5.21
CA GLN A 204 10.19 9.70 6.62
C GLN A 204 9.82 8.44 7.40
N SER A 205 8.99 7.56 6.84
CA SER A 205 8.57 6.35 7.53
C SER A 205 9.71 5.34 7.64
N ILE A 206 10.65 5.30 6.69
CA ILE A 206 11.88 4.50 6.79
C ILE A 206 12.77 5.04 7.92
N GLU A 207 13.01 6.35 7.96
CA GLU A 207 13.83 6.98 9.01
C GLU A 207 13.22 6.77 10.40
N SER A 208 11.91 7.00 10.53
CA SER A 208 11.15 6.77 11.77
C SER A 208 11.22 5.30 12.19
N PHE A 209 11.10 4.36 11.27
CA PHE A 209 11.24 2.93 11.56
C PHE A 209 12.65 2.60 12.08
N MET A 210 13.69 3.05 11.39
CA MET A 210 15.09 2.79 11.80
C MET A 210 15.38 3.35 13.18
N ARG A 211 14.92 4.58 13.45
CA ARG A 211 15.06 5.22 14.75
C ARG A 211 14.28 4.47 15.83
N CYS A 212 13.01 4.18 15.59
CA CYS A 212 12.15 3.45 16.51
C CYS A 212 12.76 2.08 16.88
N TRP A 213 13.30 1.37 15.89
CA TRP A 213 13.93 0.07 16.10
C TRP A 213 15.25 0.16 16.87
N ARG A 214 16.10 1.14 16.53
CA ARG A 214 17.34 1.38 17.26
C ARG A 214 17.05 1.69 18.73
N ASP A 215 16.11 2.59 18.98
CA ASP A 215 15.76 3.03 20.33
C ASP A 215 15.20 1.84 21.13
N LEU A 216 14.31 1.03 20.53
CA LEU A 216 13.83 -0.24 21.12
C LEU A 216 14.98 -1.18 21.50
N MET A 217 15.87 -1.51 20.57
CA MET A 217 16.96 -2.46 20.80
C MET A 217 17.96 -1.95 21.84
N SER A 218 18.23 -0.64 21.85
CA SER A 218 19.08 0.01 22.85
C SER A 218 18.46 -0.10 24.25
N SER A 219 17.16 0.16 24.37
CA SER A 219 16.45 0.05 25.65
C SER A 219 16.40 -1.40 26.16
N PHE A 220 16.13 -2.37 25.29
CA PHE A 220 16.22 -3.80 25.64
C PHE A 220 17.62 -4.17 26.14
N THR A 221 18.66 -3.76 25.42
CA THR A 221 20.05 -4.06 25.79
C THR A 221 20.39 -3.47 27.15
N SER A 222 19.99 -2.22 27.41
CA SER A 222 20.23 -1.54 28.68
C SER A 222 19.55 -2.24 29.84
N GLU A 223 18.27 -2.57 29.72
CA GLU A 223 17.48 -3.24 30.77
C GLU A 223 18.06 -4.63 31.11
N PHE A 224 18.37 -5.44 30.10
CA PHE A 224 18.91 -6.79 30.32
C PHE A 224 20.36 -6.77 30.82
N SER A 225 21.18 -5.80 30.41
CA SER A 225 22.54 -5.64 30.95
C SER A 225 22.51 -5.20 32.41
N GLY A 226 21.58 -4.31 32.77
CA GLY A 226 21.33 -3.90 34.14
C GLY A 226 20.90 -5.07 35.02
N LEU A 227 19.97 -5.90 34.52
CA LEU A 227 19.57 -7.13 35.20
C LEU A 227 20.77 -8.06 35.41
N ALA A 228 21.54 -8.38 34.37
CA ALA A 228 22.69 -9.27 34.48
C ALA A 228 23.73 -8.77 35.51
N SER A 229 23.97 -7.45 35.54
CA SER A 229 24.90 -6.82 36.49
C SER A 229 24.39 -6.88 37.93
N ALA A 230 23.07 -6.72 38.14
CA ALA A 230 22.44 -6.84 39.46
C ALA A 230 22.48 -8.29 39.99
N THR A 231 22.46 -9.28 39.09
CA THR A 231 22.53 -10.71 39.44
C THR A 231 23.95 -11.25 39.58
N GLY A 232 24.97 -10.54 39.08
CA GLY A 232 26.38 -10.97 39.07
C GLY A 232 27.18 -10.63 40.34
N GLY A 233 26.54 -10.08 41.38
CA GLY A 233 27.17 -9.64 42.62
C GLY A 233 27.05 -10.62 43.78
N SER A 234 27.36 -11.91 43.60
CA SER A 234 27.66 -12.84 44.71
C SER A 234 28.12 -14.21 44.19
N ALA A 235 29.35 -14.29 43.70
CA ALA A 235 30.09 -15.56 43.64
C ALA A 235 31.60 -15.25 43.51
N THR A 236 32.23 -14.86 44.62
CA THR A 236 33.65 -15.21 44.77
C THR A 236 33.72 -16.73 44.93
N VAL A 237 34.58 -17.35 44.14
CA VAL A 237 34.72 -18.80 43.94
C VAL A 237 35.28 -19.54 45.18
N ASP A 238 35.32 -18.91 46.35
CA ASP A 238 35.98 -19.46 47.54
C ASP A 238 35.03 -20.08 48.59
N ASP A 239 33.71 -20.09 48.38
CA ASP A 239 32.74 -20.62 49.37
C ASP A 239 32.30 -22.08 49.12
N TYR A 240 33.04 -22.83 48.29
CA TYR A 240 32.87 -24.28 48.17
C TYR A 240 34.22 -25.01 48.25
N GLU A 241 34.86 -24.94 49.43
CA GLU A 241 35.77 -25.99 49.92
C GLU A 241 35.30 -26.52 51.28
#